data_AF-U2QI56-F1
#
_entry.id   AF-U2QI56-F1
#
_cell.length_a   1.000
_cell.length_b   1.000
_cell.length_c   1.000
_cell.angle_alpha   90.00
_cell.angle_beta   90.00
_cell.angle_gamma   90.00
#
_symmetry.space_group_name_H-M   'P 1'
#
loop_
_entity.id
_entity.type
_entity.pdbx_description
1 polymer ?
#
loop_
_entity_poly.entity_id
_entity_poly.type
_entity_poly.pdbx_seq_one_letter_code
_entity_poly.pdbx_strand_id
1 'polypeptide(L)'
;MVTATMQASLIKKAFGSKNPFDMEYQKKKVKKDRIANAISDSEFNWMTETIPGRDADEYTINYHRCGLCALGKQEHLEELIPYMCAMDFISADLMGGVLYRTGTLAEGAEKCDFYVCKKDSKWDKERKYGQQSKLQKQGELGKWNM
;
A
#
# COMPACT_ATOMS: atom_id res chain seq x y z
N MET A 1 -10.71 17.23 -1.16
CA MET A 1 -9.35 17.82 -1.09
C MET A 1 -8.29 16.85 -1.62
N VAL A 2 -8.12 15.67 -1.00
CA VAL A 2 -7.12 14.66 -1.37
C VAL A 2 -7.09 14.31 -2.87
N THR A 3 -8.23 13.95 -3.45
CA THR A 3 -8.30 13.60 -4.88
C THR A 3 -7.86 14.75 -5.79
N ALA A 4 -8.25 15.99 -5.47
CA ALA A 4 -7.87 17.16 -6.25
C ALA A 4 -6.35 17.41 -6.18
N THR A 5 -5.74 17.27 -4.99
CA THR A 5 -4.29 17.36 -4.82
C THR A 5 -3.55 16.29 -5.63
N MET A 6 -4.02 15.04 -5.55
CA MET A 6 -3.41 13.93 -6.30
C MET A 6 -3.58 14.05 -7.82
N GLN A 7 -4.57 14.83 -8.28
CA GLN A 7 -4.79 15.09 -9.69
C GLN A 7 -3.90 16.21 -10.26
N ALA A 8 -3.18 16.96 -9.41
CA ALA A 8 -2.26 18.00 -9.86
C ALA A 8 -1.19 17.42 -10.80
N SER A 9 -0.85 18.16 -11.86
CA SER A 9 0.09 17.74 -12.91
C SER A 9 1.46 17.34 -12.36
N LEU A 10 1.96 18.09 -11.37
CA LEU A 10 3.22 17.79 -10.69
C LEU A 10 3.18 16.42 -9.99
N ILE A 11 2.08 16.13 -9.29
CA ILE A 11 1.91 14.87 -8.54
C ILE A 11 1.80 13.70 -9.52
N LYS A 12 0.97 13.81 -10.55
CA LYS A 12 0.85 12.79 -11.60
C LYS A 12 2.21 12.48 -12.24
N LYS A 13 3.00 13.50 -12.58
CA LYS A 13 4.34 13.31 -13.15
C LYS A 13 5.31 12.65 -12.15
N ALA A 14 5.25 13.04 -10.88
CA ALA A 14 6.14 12.50 -9.85
C ALA A 14 5.88 11.01 -9.56
N PHE A 15 4.63 10.57 -9.55
CA PHE A 15 4.27 9.17 -9.36
C PHE A 15 4.37 8.36 -10.65
N GLY A 16 3.87 8.88 -11.77
CA GLY A 16 3.87 8.19 -13.07
C GLY A 16 5.24 8.02 -13.71
N SER A 17 6.26 8.75 -13.27
CA SER A 17 7.65 8.55 -13.73
C SER A 17 8.40 7.45 -12.98
N LYS A 18 7.81 6.89 -11.91
CA LYS A 18 8.39 5.77 -11.17
C LYS A 18 8.12 4.48 -11.92
N ASN A 19 9.06 3.53 -11.82
CA ASN A 19 8.89 2.17 -12.31
C ASN A 19 9.06 1.17 -11.17
N PRO A 20 8.06 1.00 -10.28
CA PRO A 20 8.15 0.06 -9.18
C PRO A 20 8.06 -1.41 -9.61
N PHE A 21 7.65 -1.66 -10.85
CA PHE A 21 7.54 -2.99 -11.46
C PHE A 21 8.82 -3.37 -12.21
N ASP A 22 9.95 -3.20 -11.51
CA ASP A 22 11.30 -3.50 -11.96
C ASP A 22 12.12 -4.06 -10.79
N MET A 23 12.84 -5.16 -11.01
CA MET A 23 13.55 -5.85 -9.93
C MET A 23 14.69 -5.01 -9.32
N GLU A 24 15.39 -4.22 -10.13
CA GLU A 24 16.46 -3.37 -9.62
C GLU A 24 15.91 -2.19 -8.84
N TYR A 25 14.78 -1.63 -9.26
CA TYR A 25 14.03 -0.65 -8.48
C TYR A 25 13.65 -1.20 -7.11
N GLN A 26 13.06 -2.40 -7.06
CA GLN A 26 12.66 -3.04 -5.81
C GLN A 26 13.87 -3.28 -4.89
N LYS A 27 14.96 -3.87 -5.39
CA LYS A 27 16.19 -4.08 -4.61
C LYS A 27 16.78 -2.76 -4.08
N LYS A 28 16.76 -1.70 -4.90
CA LYS A 28 17.20 -0.36 -4.48
C LYS A 28 16.32 0.19 -3.38
N LYS A 29 15.01 -0.06 -3.43
CA LYS A 29 14.07 0.33 -2.38
C LYS A 29 14.34 -0.40 -1.07
N VAL A 30 14.58 -1.72 -1.08
CA VAL A 30 15.01 -2.48 0.11
C VAL A 30 16.25 -1.87 0.77
N LYS A 31 17.27 -1.55 -0.03
CA LYS A 31 18.51 -0.92 0.48
C LYS A 31 18.23 0.44 1.10
N LYS A 32 17.39 1.27 0.47
CA LYS A 32 17.00 2.58 0.98
C LYS A 32 16.23 2.47 2.30
N ASP A 33 15.32 1.50 2.41
CA ASP A 33 14.53 1.30 3.62
C ASP A 33 15.43 0.87 4.78
N ARG A 34 16.40 -0.03 4.55
CA ARG A 34 17.41 -0.39 5.56
C ARG A 34 18.18 0.83 6.06
N ILE A 35 18.64 1.69 5.16
CA ILE A 35 19.37 2.91 5.52
C ILE A 35 18.47 3.86 6.31
N ALA A 36 17.25 4.13 5.82
CA ALA A 36 16.31 5.04 6.48
C ALA A 36 15.91 4.55 7.89
N ASN A 37 15.69 3.25 8.06
CA ASN A 37 15.38 2.65 9.34
C ASN A 37 16.56 2.73 10.33
N ALA A 38 17.80 2.70 9.84
CA ALA A 38 18.99 2.80 10.68
C ALA A 38 19.34 4.24 11.09
N ILE A 39 18.86 5.26 10.37
CA ILE A 39 19.20 6.66 10.61
C ILE A 39 18.48 7.24 11.83
N SER A 40 17.27 6.78 12.15
CA SER A 40 16.48 7.35 13.25
C SER A 40 15.51 6.34 13.85
N ASP A 41 15.42 6.32 15.18
CA ASP A 41 14.37 5.60 15.92
C ASP A 41 13.17 6.49 16.27
N SER A 42 13.06 7.69 15.69
CA SER A 42 11.99 8.64 15.97
C SER A 42 10.61 8.03 15.68
N GLU A 43 9.60 8.38 16.49
CA GLU A 43 8.21 7.97 16.26
C GLU A 43 7.66 8.43 14.89
N PHE A 44 8.26 9.48 14.30
CA PHE A 44 7.93 9.97 12.97
C PHE A 44 8.54 9.15 11.83
N ASN A 45 9.42 8.18 12.13
CA ASN A 45 9.97 7.27 11.13
C ASN A 45 8.90 6.28 10.66
N TRP A 46 8.95 5.90 9.39
CA TRP A 46 8.03 4.96 8.76
C TRP A 46 8.35 3.48 9.01
N MET A 47 9.50 3.17 9.62
CA MET A 47 10.02 1.81 9.85
C MET A 47 9.56 0.82 8.76
N THR A 48 10.07 1.00 7.55
CA THR A 48 9.53 0.37 6.34
C THR A 48 10.28 -0.92 6.01
N GLU A 49 9.55 -1.95 5.60
CA GLU A 49 10.11 -3.17 5.04
C GLU A 49 9.53 -3.38 3.64
N THR A 50 10.36 -3.18 2.61
CA THR A 50 10.03 -3.63 1.25
C THR A 50 10.48 -5.08 1.08
N ILE A 51 9.57 -5.94 0.63
CA ILE A 51 9.83 -7.31 0.23
C ILE A 51 9.70 -7.37 -1.30
N PRO A 52 10.77 -7.68 -2.04
CA PRO A 52 10.70 -7.84 -3.49
C PRO A 52 9.69 -8.92 -3.89
N GLY A 53 9.08 -8.74 -5.05
CA GLY A 53 8.12 -9.70 -5.60
C GLY A 53 8.75 -11.03 -5.96
N ARG A 54 7.87 -12.02 -6.19
CA ARG A 54 8.26 -13.28 -6.84
C ARG A 54 8.78 -13.04 -8.26
N ASP A 55 8.27 -11.99 -8.90
CA ASP A 55 8.79 -11.39 -10.12
C ASP A 55 8.57 -9.87 -10.10
N ALA A 56 8.96 -9.18 -11.18
CA ALA A 56 8.91 -7.72 -11.26
C ALA A 56 7.49 -7.14 -11.14
N ASP A 57 6.44 -7.92 -11.43
CA ASP A 57 5.07 -7.40 -11.52
C ASP A 57 4.39 -7.27 -10.15
N GLU A 58 5.08 -7.56 -9.04
CA GLU A 58 4.56 -7.38 -7.69
C GLU A 58 5.65 -7.06 -6.67
N TYR A 59 5.23 -6.61 -5.48
CA TYR A 59 6.07 -6.47 -4.29
C TYR A 59 5.17 -6.25 -3.07
N THR A 60 5.76 -6.34 -1.88
CA THR A 60 5.08 -5.99 -0.61
C THR A 60 5.82 -4.87 0.10
N ILE A 61 5.08 -3.98 0.75
CA ILE A 61 5.60 -2.98 1.68
C ILE A 61 4.87 -3.15 3.01
N ASN A 62 5.62 -3.43 4.06
CA ASN A 62 5.12 -3.37 5.43
C ASN A 62 5.57 -2.07 6.07
N TYR A 63 4.64 -1.36 6.71
CA TYR A 63 4.99 -0.25 7.62
C TYR A 63 4.74 -0.70 9.05
N HIS A 64 5.80 -0.76 9.85
CA HIS A 64 5.75 -1.10 11.27
C HIS A 64 5.62 0.14 12.17
N ARG A 65 5.77 1.32 11.58
CA ARG A 65 5.54 2.63 12.19
C ARG A 65 5.05 3.60 11.13
N CYS A 66 4.32 4.64 11.52
CA CYS A 66 3.76 5.58 10.57
C CYS A 66 3.90 7.00 11.09
N GLY A 67 4.71 7.82 10.40
CA GLY A 67 4.90 9.21 10.77
C GLY A 67 3.61 10.04 10.69
N LEU A 68 2.66 9.65 9.83
CA LEU A 68 1.34 10.28 9.80
C LEU A 68 0.53 9.97 11.07
N CYS A 69 0.59 8.74 11.58
CA CYS A 69 -0.09 8.40 12.84
C CYS A 69 0.53 9.14 14.03
N ALA A 70 1.87 9.21 14.09
CA ALA A 70 2.57 9.97 15.11
C ALA A 70 2.19 11.46 15.06
N LEU A 71 2.18 12.06 13.87
CA LEU A 71 1.77 13.45 13.68
C LEU A 71 0.30 13.68 14.05
N GLY A 72 -0.60 12.81 13.59
CA GLY A 72 -2.03 12.90 13.92
C GLY A 72 -2.26 12.89 15.43
N LYS A 73 -1.54 12.02 16.14
CA LYS A 73 -1.60 11.96 17.61
C LYS A 73 -1.05 13.23 18.28
N GLN A 74 0.07 13.76 17.79
CA GLN A 74 0.65 14.99 18.34
C GLN A 74 -0.30 16.18 18.20
N GLU A 75 -0.98 16.27 17.05
CA GLU A 75 -1.87 17.40 16.72
C GLU A 75 -3.33 17.17 17.17
N HIS A 76 -3.64 16.03 17.80
CA HIS A 76 -5.00 15.63 18.19
C HIS A 76 -5.99 15.58 17.00
N LEU A 77 -5.55 14.99 15.89
CA LEU A 77 -6.26 14.88 14.61
C LEU A 77 -6.24 13.44 14.07
N GLU A 78 -6.23 12.45 14.95
CA GLU A 78 -6.19 11.03 14.59
C GLU A 78 -7.34 10.63 13.65
N GLU A 79 -8.52 11.26 13.79
CA GLU A 79 -9.67 10.99 12.93
C GLU A 79 -9.44 11.34 11.46
N LEU A 80 -8.47 12.21 11.16
CA LEU A 80 -8.14 12.60 9.78
C LEU A 80 -7.20 11.59 9.10
N ILE A 81 -6.45 10.80 9.86
CA ILE A 81 -5.40 9.92 9.32
C ILE A 81 -5.95 8.85 8.37
N PRO A 82 -7.09 8.17 8.65
CA PRO A 82 -7.65 7.21 7.69
C PRO A 82 -7.97 7.83 6.32
N TYR A 83 -8.44 9.08 6.28
CA TYR A 83 -8.70 9.79 5.04
C TYR A 83 -7.41 10.13 4.27
N MET A 84 -6.32 10.42 5.00
CA MET A 84 -5.00 10.59 4.40
C MET A 84 -4.45 9.25 3.88
N CYS A 85 -4.68 8.16 4.60
CA CYS A 85 -4.30 6.81 4.17
C CYS A 85 -4.97 6.43 2.84
N ALA A 86 -6.16 6.93 2.50
CA ALA A 86 -6.77 6.66 1.20
C ALA A 86 -5.93 7.15 -0.01
N MET A 87 -4.95 8.04 0.19
CA MET A 87 -4.01 8.48 -0.85
C MET A 87 -3.17 7.36 -1.43
N ASP A 88 -2.89 6.30 -0.67
CA ASP A 88 -2.02 5.24 -1.17
C ASP A 88 -2.62 4.48 -2.35
N PHE A 89 -3.93 4.23 -2.37
CA PHE A 89 -4.64 3.63 -3.51
C PHE A 89 -4.46 4.48 -4.77
N ILE A 90 -4.60 5.81 -4.64
CA ILE A 90 -4.40 6.74 -5.75
C ILE A 90 -2.93 6.75 -6.17
N SER A 91 -2.00 6.73 -5.21
CA SER A 91 -0.57 6.73 -5.51
C SER A 91 -0.13 5.45 -6.23
N ALA A 92 -0.67 4.29 -5.83
CA ALA A 92 -0.42 3.02 -6.48
C ALA A 92 -0.97 3.02 -7.91
N ASP A 93 -2.18 3.55 -8.11
CA ASP A 93 -2.80 3.70 -9.42
C ASP A 93 -1.95 4.58 -10.35
N LEU A 94 -1.48 5.72 -9.86
CA LEU A 94 -0.59 6.63 -10.61
C LEU A 94 0.75 6.00 -10.97
N MET A 95 1.23 5.02 -10.20
CA MET A 95 2.44 4.25 -10.50
C MET A 95 2.18 3.05 -11.43
N GLY A 96 0.95 2.90 -11.97
CA GLY A 96 0.56 1.78 -12.83
C GLY A 96 0.23 0.49 -12.08
N GLY A 97 -0.01 0.58 -10.78
CA GLY A 97 -0.27 -0.55 -9.90
C GLY A 97 -1.70 -0.65 -9.40
N VAL A 98 -1.94 -1.70 -8.61
CA VAL A 98 -3.13 -1.91 -7.78
C VAL A 98 -2.63 -2.25 -6.39
N LEU A 99 -3.17 -1.57 -5.37
CA LEU A 99 -2.87 -1.82 -3.97
C LEU A 99 -3.95 -2.70 -3.35
N TYR A 100 -3.51 -3.74 -2.65
CA TYR A 100 -4.33 -4.55 -1.75
C TYR A 100 -3.74 -4.47 -0.34
N ARG A 101 -4.59 -4.21 0.64
CA ARG A 101 -4.26 -4.22 2.07
C ARG A 101 -5.47 -4.69 2.87
N THR A 102 -5.25 -5.28 4.04
CA THR A 102 -6.33 -5.70 4.93
C THR A 102 -6.46 -4.81 6.16
N GLY A 103 -5.42 -4.04 6.49
CA GLY A 103 -5.49 -3.07 7.57
C GLY A 103 -4.37 -2.03 7.52
N THR A 104 -4.49 -1.04 8.39
CA THR A 104 -3.50 0.01 8.56
C THR A 104 -3.22 0.27 10.03
N LEU A 105 -2.04 0.80 10.33
CA LEU A 105 -1.70 1.31 11.67
C LEU A 105 -2.70 2.38 12.14
N ALA A 106 -3.24 3.17 11.22
CA ALA A 106 -4.24 4.20 11.52
C ALA A 106 -5.58 3.60 12.01
N GLU A 107 -5.88 2.36 11.63
CA GLU A 107 -7.07 1.62 12.03
C GLU A 107 -6.78 0.61 13.16
N GLY A 108 -5.58 0.66 13.74
CA GLY A 108 -5.17 -0.21 14.86
C GLY A 108 -4.64 -1.59 14.46
N ALA A 109 -4.32 -1.84 13.18
CA ALA A 109 -3.65 -3.06 12.78
C ALA A 109 -2.19 -3.11 13.31
N GLU A 110 -1.61 -4.31 13.42
CA GLU A 110 -0.21 -4.50 13.84
C GLU A 110 0.78 -3.78 12.90
N LYS A 111 0.45 -3.76 11.60
CA LYS A 111 1.22 -3.10 10.55
C LYS A 111 0.31 -2.71 9.40
N CYS A 112 0.75 -1.77 8.58
CA CYS A 112 0.17 -1.59 7.25
C CYS A 112 0.70 -2.69 6.32
N ASP A 113 -0.17 -3.50 5.71
CA ASP A 113 0.17 -4.70 4.95
C ASP A 113 0.01 -4.52 3.43
N PHE A 114 0.85 -3.68 2.81
CA PHE A 114 0.61 -3.23 1.45
C PHE A 114 1.17 -4.23 0.45
N TYR A 115 0.29 -4.97 -0.20
CA TYR A 115 0.63 -5.76 -1.37
C TYR A 115 0.32 -4.96 -2.64
N VAL A 116 1.31 -4.76 -3.50
CA VAL A 116 1.16 -4.01 -4.74
C VAL A 116 1.52 -4.88 -5.92
N CYS A 117 0.66 -4.92 -6.93
CA CYS A 117 0.95 -5.58 -8.20
C CYS A 117 0.68 -4.66 -9.38
N LYS A 118 1.33 -4.93 -10.51
CA LYS A 118 1.14 -4.19 -11.75
C LYS A 118 -0.28 -4.41 -12.24
N LYS A 119 -0.93 -3.32 -12.65
CA LYS A 119 -2.28 -3.38 -13.21
C LYS A 119 -2.31 -4.32 -14.42
N ASP A 120 -3.34 -5.16 -14.48
CA ASP A 120 -3.59 -6.16 -15.52
C ASP A 120 -2.56 -7.30 -15.64
N SER A 121 -1.62 -7.39 -14.68
CA SER A 121 -0.71 -8.54 -14.55
C SER A 121 -1.44 -9.82 -14.12
N LYS A 122 -0.73 -10.95 -14.17
CA LYS A 122 -1.26 -12.23 -13.67
C LYS A 122 -1.67 -12.13 -12.19
N TRP A 123 -0.94 -11.36 -11.39
CA TRP A 123 -1.17 -11.20 -9.96
C TRP A 123 -2.42 -10.37 -9.65
N ASP A 124 -2.64 -9.29 -10.40
CA ASP A 124 -3.86 -8.49 -10.31
C ASP A 124 -5.10 -9.33 -10.68
N LYS A 125 -5.01 -10.07 -11.80
CA LYS A 125 -6.08 -10.97 -12.25
C LYS A 125 -6.35 -12.07 -11.23
N GLU A 126 -5.31 -12.72 -10.70
CA GLU A 126 -5.45 -13.77 -9.70
C GLU A 126 -6.16 -13.26 -8.44
N ARG A 127 -5.85 -12.04 -7.97
CA ARG A 127 -6.55 -11.50 -6.80
C ARG A 127 -7.98 -11.09 -7.10
N LYS A 128 -8.24 -10.38 -8.21
CA LYS A 128 -9.60 -9.98 -8.62
C LYS A 128 -10.54 -11.19 -8.73
N TYR A 129 -10.13 -12.22 -9.49
CA TYR A 129 -10.97 -13.37 -9.77
C TYR A 129 -10.88 -14.46 -8.68
N GLY A 130 -9.75 -14.58 -8.00
CA GLY A 130 -9.56 -15.48 -6.85
C GLY A 130 -10.35 -15.08 -5.62
N GLN A 131 -10.55 -13.77 -5.38
CA GLN A 131 -11.46 -13.31 -4.32
C GLN A 131 -12.94 -13.46 -4.71
N GLN A 132 -13.30 -13.17 -5.97
CA GLN A 132 -14.67 -13.37 -6.46
C GLN A 132 -15.14 -14.83 -6.39
N SER A 133 -14.29 -15.78 -6.79
CA SER A 133 -14.61 -17.21 -6.71
C SER A 133 -14.74 -17.72 -5.26
N LYS A 134 -13.97 -17.16 -4.31
CA LYS A 134 -14.12 -17.48 -2.87
C LYS A 134 -15.42 -16.92 -2.28
N LEU A 135 -15.79 -15.69 -2.62
CA LEU A 135 -17.04 -15.05 -2.21
C LEU A 135 -18.28 -15.75 -2.81
N GLN A 136 -18.21 -16.17 -4.08
CA GLN A 136 -19.27 -16.95 -4.72
C GLN A 136 -19.46 -18.32 -4.05
N LYS A 137 -18.36 -19.04 -3.76
CA LYS A 137 -18.43 -20.33 -3.04
C LYS A 137 -18.99 -20.20 -1.61
N GLN A 138 -18.65 -19.13 -0.88
CA GLN A 138 -19.23 -18.85 0.44
C GLN A 138 -20.72 -18.49 0.37
N GLY A 139 -21.12 -17.71 -0.65
CA GLY A 139 -22.53 -17.38 -0.90
C GLY A 139 -23.38 -18.59 -1.30
N GLU A 140 -22.80 -19.56 -2.03
CA GLU A 140 -23.45 -20.83 -2.36
C GLU A 140 -23.57 -21.74 -1.14
N LEU A 141 -22.51 -21.90 -0.34
CA LEU A 141 -22.56 -22.66 0.93
C LEU A 141 -23.57 -22.09 1.94
N GLY A 142 -23.77 -20.77 1.96
CA GLY A 142 -24.80 -20.12 2.78
C GLY A 142 -26.24 -20.35 2.31
N LYS A 143 -26.46 -20.78 1.06
CA LYS A 143 -27.79 -21.07 0.50
C LYS A 143 -28.31 -22.48 0.81
N TRP A 144 -27.43 -23.40 1.23
CA TRP A 144 -27.80 -24.78 1.61
C TRP A 144 -27.90 -24.97 3.13
N ASN A 145 -27.64 -23.92 3.91
CA ASN A 145 -27.75 -23.91 5.39
C ASN A 145 -28.96 -23.09 5.88
N MET A 146 -29.95 -22.85 5.02
CA MET A 146 -31.26 -22.25 5.35
C MET A 146 -32.37 -23.24 5.02
#